data_AF-A0A2V9R3V5-F1
#
_entry.id   AF-A0A2V9R3V5-F1
#
_cell.length_a   1.000
_cell.length_b   1.000
_cell.length_c   1.000
_cell.angle_alpha   90.00
_cell.angle_beta   90.00
_cell.angle_gamma   90.00
#
_symmetry.space_group_name_H-M   'P 1'
#
loop_
_entity.id
_entity.type
_entity.pdbx_description
1 polymer ?
#
loop_
_entity_poly.entity_id
_entity_poly.type
_entity_poly.pdbx_seq_one_letter_code
_entity_poly.pdbx_strand_id
1 'polypeptide(L)'
;MHNRCPQCGLLFNREPGYFLGAMYISYGIALLVIFVVGLLLWVVTNLRIDRIAIWAVVLFLPLVPALTLLSRVLWIYLDHKIDPATD
;
A
#
# COMPACT_ATOMS: atom_id res chain seq x y z
N MET A 1 5.31 -15.64 -2.41
CA MET A 1 6.48 -14.96 -1.81
C MET A 1 7.36 -16.03 -1.23
N HIS A 2 8.67 -16.01 -1.48
CA HIS A 2 9.60 -16.92 -0.80
C HIS A 2 9.70 -16.51 0.68
N ASN A 3 10.02 -17.44 1.58
CA ASN A 3 10.18 -17.12 3.01
C ASN A 3 11.51 -16.40 3.31
N ARG A 4 12.52 -16.63 2.47
CA ARG A 4 13.83 -15.97 2.54
C ARG A 4 14.22 -15.39 1.20
N CYS A 5 15.00 -14.32 1.22
CA CYS A 5 15.63 -13.80 0.02
C CYS A 5 16.72 -14.76 -0.47
N PRO A 6 16.73 -15.18 -1.74
CA PRO A 6 17.74 -16.10 -2.27
C PRO A 6 19.14 -15.47 -2.42
N GLN A 7 19.24 -14.14 -2.41
CA GLN A 7 20.52 -13.43 -2.55
C GLN A 7 21.16 -13.07 -1.22
N CYS A 8 20.38 -12.57 -0.26
CA CYS A 8 20.91 -12.13 1.04
C CYS A 8 20.46 -12.98 2.23
N GLY A 9 19.65 -14.03 2.02
CA GLY A 9 19.19 -14.92 3.08
C GLY A 9 18.17 -14.33 4.06
N LEU A 10 17.80 -13.05 3.89
CA LEU A 10 16.89 -12.31 4.78
C LEU A 10 15.54 -13.03 4.92
N LEU A 11 15.15 -13.32 6.16
CA LEU A 11 13.82 -13.86 6.48
C LEU A 11 12.78 -12.75 6.38
N PHE A 12 11.85 -12.85 5.42
CA PHE A 12 10.84 -11.81 5.18
C PHE A 12 9.76 -11.75 6.26
N ASN A 13 9.53 -12.85 6.97
CA ASN A 13 8.57 -12.92 8.07
C ASN A 13 9.33 -13.15 9.37
N ARG A 14 9.89 -12.07 9.95
CA ARG A 14 10.67 -12.13 11.19
C ARG A 14 9.82 -12.52 12.40
N GLU A 15 8.58 -12.04 12.43
CA GLU A 15 7.66 -12.13 13.57
C GLU A 15 6.25 -12.51 13.10
N PRO A 16 5.44 -13.20 13.93
CA PRO A 16 4.03 -13.36 13.63
C PRO A 16 3.35 -11.98 13.54
N GLY A 17 2.79 -11.67 12.37
CA GLY A 17 2.14 -10.36 12.14
C GLY A 17 3.04 -9.26 11.59
N TYR A 18 4.26 -9.57 11.15
CA TYR A 18 5.22 -8.60 10.59
C TYR A 18 4.62 -7.64 9.53
N PHE A 19 3.71 -8.13 8.69
CA PHE A 19 3.08 -7.31 7.64
C PHE A 19 1.94 -6.38 8.11
N LEU A 20 1.66 -6.29 9.41
CA LEU A 20 0.71 -5.31 9.94
C LEU A 20 1.15 -3.87 9.62
N GLY A 21 2.44 -3.58 9.70
CA GLY A 21 2.99 -2.27 9.29
C GLY A 21 2.75 -1.98 7.81
N ALA A 22 2.97 -2.97 6.94
CA ALA A 22 2.67 -2.87 5.51
C ALA A 22 1.18 -2.59 5.23
N MET A 23 0.27 -3.11 6.05
CA MET A 23 -1.16 -2.82 5.94
C MET A 23 -1.45 -1.34 6.18
N TYR A 24 -0.86 -0.74 7.23
CA TYR A 24 -1.03 0.69 7.52
C TYR A 24 -0.46 1.58 6.40
N ILE A 25 0.70 1.22 5.84
CA ILE A 25 1.26 1.92 4.68
C ILE A 25 0.30 1.85 3.48
N SER A 26 -0.24 0.66 3.18
CA SER A 26 -1.22 0.50 2.10
C SER A 26 -2.47 1.35 2.33
N TYR A 27 -2.97 1.41 3.56
CA TYR A 27 -4.14 2.20 3.90
C TYR A 27 -3.89 3.71 3.73
N GLY A 28 -2.74 4.21 4.20
CA GLY A 28 -2.36 5.61 4.02
C GLY A 28 -2.26 6.02 2.55
N ILE A 29 -1.61 5.18 1.72
CA ILE A 29 -1.51 5.45 0.29
C ILE A 29 -2.89 5.35 -0.38
N ALA A 30 -3.72 4.38 -0.01
CA ALA A 30 -5.07 4.23 -0.54
C ALA A 30 -5.93 5.49 -0.30
N LEU A 31 -5.92 6.02 0.92
CA LEU A 31 -6.65 7.24 1.27
C LEU A 31 -6.20 8.43 0.41
N LEU A 32 -4.89 8.62 0.25
CA LEU A 32 -4.35 9.69 -0.59
C LEU A 32 -4.77 9.55 -2.05
N VAL A 33 -4.69 8.33 -2.61
CA VAL A 33 -5.06 8.07 -4.00
C VAL A 33 -6.56 8.32 -4.21
N ILE A 34 -7.42 7.78 -3.35
CA ILE A 34 -8.87 7.98 -3.44
C ILE A 34 -9.23 9.46 -3.33
N PHE A 35 -8.60 10.20 -2.42
CA PHE A 35 -8.82 11.63 -2.27
C PHE A 35 -8.44 12.42 -3.53
N VAL A 36 -7.25 12.15 -4.10
CA VAL A 36 -6.80 12.83 -5.32
C VAL A 36 -7.70 12.49 -6.51
N VAL A 37 -8.07 11.21 -6.69
CA VAL A 37 -8.99 10.80 -7.76
C VAL A 37 -10.36 11.46 -7.59
N GLY A 38 -10.89 11.49 -6.37
CA GLY A 38 -12.16 12.17 -6.06
C GLY A 38 -12.12 13.66 -6.35
N LEU A 39 -11.04 14.34 -5.97
CA LEU A 39 -10.83 15.76 -6.25
C LEU A 39 -10.77 16.04 -7.76
N LEU A 40 -10.02 15.23 -8.51
CA LEU A 40 -9.92 15.36 -9.98
C LEU A 40 -11.29 15.15 -10.65
N LEU A 41 -12.04 14.13 -10.23
CA LEU A 41 -13.39 13.88 -10.74
C LEU A 41 -14.32 15.05 -10.45
N TRP A 42 -14.25 15.64 -9.24
CA TRP A 42 -15.05 16.79 -8.87
C TRP A 42 -14.76 18.00 -9.76
N VAL A 43 -13.49 18.34 -9.96
CA VAL A 43 -13.06 19.47 -10.80
C VAL A 43 -13.51 19.31 -12.26
N VAL A 44 -13.44 18.09 -12.81
CA VAL A 44 -13.76 17.85 -14.23
C VAL A 44 -15.26 17.75 -14.50
N THR A 45 -16.02 17.11 -13.60
CA THR A 45 -17.40 16.72 -13.90
C THR A 45 -18.46 17.47 -13.10
N ASN A 46 -18.06 18.19 -12.04
CA ASN A 46 -18.94 18.88 -11.09
C ASN A 46 -20.16 18.04 -10.65
N LEU A 47 -19.99 16.71 -10.61
CA LEU A 47 -21.03 15.76 -10.24
C LEU A 47 -21.33 15.87 -8.74
N ARG A 48 -22.47 15.31 -8.35
CA ARG A 48 -22.80 15.16 -6.92
C ARG A 48 -21.73 14.31 -6.21
N ILE A 49 -21.45 14.68 -4.97
CA ILE A 49 -20.41 14.05 -4.13
C ILE A 49 -20.64 12.54 -3.97
N ASP A 50 -21.91 12.10 -3.88
CA ASP A 50 -22.28 10.68 -3.78
C ASP A 50 -21.75 9.85 -4.97
N ARG A 51 -21.90 10.38 -6.18
CA ARG A 51 -21.45 9.71 -7.40
C ARG A 51 -19.93 9.71 -7.50
N ILE A 52 -19.28 10.82 -7.13
CA ILE A 52 -17.82 10.94 -7.14
C ILE A 52 -17.18 9.94 -6.18
N ALA A 53 -17.74 9.78 -4.98
CA ALA A 53 -17.23 8.82 -3.99
C ALA A 53 -17.27 7.38 -4.53
N ILE A 54 -18.38 6.99 -5.18
CA ILE A 54 -18.51 5.66 -5.78
C ILE A 54 -17.47 5.47 -6.89
N TRP A 55 -17.35 6.41 -7.81
CA TRP A 55 -16.39 6.29 -8.92
C TRP A 55 -14.93 6.30 -8.47
N ALA A 56 -14.59 7.10 -7.45
CA ALA A 56 -13.24 7.12 -6.89
C ALA A 56 -12.84 5.75 -6.32
N VAL A 57 -13.75 5.08 -5.61
CA VAL A 57 -13.51 3.72 -5.09
C VAL A 57 -13.43 2.69 -6.21
N VAL A 58 -14.35 2.74 -7.18
CA VAL A 58 -14.36 1.81 -8.32
C VAL A 58 -13.08 1.89 -9.15
N LEU A 59 -12.59 3.10 -9.40
CA LEU A 59 -11.32 3.33 -10.11
C LEU A 59 -10.10 2.85 -9.31
N PHE A 60 -10.20 2.85 -7.97
CA PHE A 60 -9.13 2.40 -7.09
C PHE A 60 -9.03 0.87 -6.95
N LEU A 61 -10.14 0.14 -7.02
CA LEU A 61 -10.17 -1.33 -6.87
C LEU A 61 -9.11 -2.10 -7.68
N PRO A 62 -8.89 -1.85 -8.98
CA PRO A 62 -7.86 -2.57 -9.73
C PRO A 62 -6.43 -2.28 -9.25
N LEU A 63 -6.21 -1.17 -8.53
CA LEU A 63 -4.90 -0.78 -8.00
C LEU A 63 -4.56 -1.45 -6.66
N VAL A 64 -5.57 -1.98 -5.96
CA VAL A 64 -5.44 -2.65 -4.66
C VAL A 64 -4.37 -3.76 -4.64
N PRO A 65 -4.36 -4.75 -5.55
CA PRO A 65 -3.35 -5.81 -5.51
C PRO A 65 -1.92 -5.25 -5.70
N ALA A 66 -1.73 -4.27 -6.59
CA ALA A 66 -0.44 -3.64 -6.79
C ALA A 66 0.03 -2.88 -5.53
N LEU A 67 -0.89 -2.15 -4.88
CA LEU A 67 -0.62 -1.42 -3.65
C LEU A 67 -0.21 -2.33 -2.49
N THR A 68 -0.92 -3.43 -2.29
CA THR A 68 -0.56 -4.38 -1.22
C THR A 68 0.82 -5.00 -1.41
N LEU A 69 1.23 -5.27 -2.65
CA LEU A 69 2.58 -5.74 -2.97
C LEU A 69 3.63 -4.67 -2.70
N LEU A 70 3.39 -3.44 -3.18
CA LEU A 70 4.30 -2.32 -2.98
C LEU A 70 4.49 -1.99 -1.50
N SER A 71 3.41 -1.98 -0.72
CA SER A 71 3.47 -1.70 0.71
C SER A 71 4.26 -2.76 1.48
N ARG A 72 4.20 -4.03 1.08
CA ARG A 72 5.03 -5.08 1.67
C ARG A 72 6.51 -4.87 1.37
N VAL A 73 6.85 -4.49 0.14
CA VAL A 73 8.23 -4.16 -0.25
C VAL A 73 8.74 -2.94 0.52
N LEU A 74 7.95 -1.86 0.56
CA LEU A 74 8.28 -0.64 1.30
C LEU A 74 8.50 -0.92 2.78
N TRP A 75 7.64 -1.74 3.39
CA TRP A 75 7.79 -2.13 4.79
C TRP A 75 9.10 -2.88 5.05
N ILE A 76 9.45 -3.86 4.21
CA ILE A 76 10.72 -4.60 4.34
C ILE A 76 11.92 -3.66 4.23
N TYR A 77 11.90 -2.70 3.30
CA TYR A 77 12.98 -1.70 3.18
C TYR A 77 13.07 -0.78 4.39
N LEU A 78 11.93 -0.32 4.90
CA LEU A 78 11.86 0.56 6.06
C LEU A 78 12.32 -0.16 7.33
N ASP A 79 11.83 -1.38 7.55
CA ASP A 79 12.21 -2.23 8.68
C ASP A 79 13.72 -2.54 8.65
N HIS A 80 14.25 -2.96 7.50
CA HIS A 80 15.68 -3.25 7.37
C HIS A 80 16.58 -2.01 7.56
N LYS A 81 16.09 -0.81 7.24
CA LYS A 81 16.80 0.46 7.47
C LYS A 81 16.83 0.84 8.96
N ILE A 82 15.76 0.55 9.70
CA ILE A 82 15.61 0.90 11.12
C ILE A 82 16.31 -0.14 12.00
N ASP A 83 16.06 -1.42 11.73
CA ASP A 83 16.62 -2.56 12.44
C ASP A 83 17.26 -3.53 11.43
N PRO A 84 18.51 -3.24 11.00
CA PRO A 84 19.25 -4.17 10.17
C PRO A 84 19.45 -5.45 10.97
N ALA A 85 19.19 -6.60 10.35
CA ALA A 85 19.60 -7.86 10.97
C ALA A 85 21.13 -7.85 11.01
N THR A 86 21.70 -7.55 12.17
CA THR A 86 23.10 -7.82 12.48
C THR A 86 23.28 -9.33 12.44
N ASP A 87 24.22 -9.78 11.62
CA ASP A 87 24.64 -11.19 11.53
C ASP A 87 24.87 -11.82 12.92
#